data_AF-A0AAD7UJ06-F1
#
_entry.id   AF-A0AAD7UJ06-F1
#
_cell.length_a   1.000
_cell.length_b   1.000
_cell.length_c   1.000
_cell.angle_alpha   90.00
_cell.angle_beta   90.00
_cell.angle_gamma   90.00
#
_symmetry.space_group_name_H-M   'P 1'
#
loop_
_entity.id
_entity.type
_entity.pdbx_description
1 polymer ?
#
loop_
_entity_poly.entity_id
_entity_poly.type
_entity_poly.pdbx_seq_one_letter_code
_entity_poly.pdbx_strand_id
1 'polypeptide(L)'
;MDVEARLSEAEVAGLMTAGRVKKFLKAKCGECGAQGFKKYNKTSPVVLRAQISSFWCKECSRLLCEKHRNLHKCERVDAARQAARRMTGEEIRERARIAEARRVEQETLEAERKRRENEAKAARHYLWKSRRKLVAGRSTHVANFAQRSALQAPPGRDRERLLEIYASCNRINLHLWNEVEAPTTPEAIDDQAYSKLRAHYAEASEITGMVVTVDGLPLDLNLDWIPSAEPTLAPGPA
;
A
#
# COMPACT_ATOMS: atom_id res chain seq x y z
N MET A 1 -33.90 -12.41 7.64
CA MET A 1 -34.34 -12.40 9.05
C MET A 1 -33.36 -13.23 9.83
N ASP A 2 -32.53 -12.56 10.63
CA ASP A 2 -31.73 -13.20 11.68
C ASP A 2 -32.64 -13.91 12.69
N VAL A 3 -32.10 -14.93 13.35
CA VAL A 3 -31.85 -15.00 14.81
C VAL A 3 -31.35 -16.43 15.08
N GLU A 4 -30.04 -16.64 15.01
CA GLU A 4 -29.42 -17.80 15.67
C GLU A 4 -29.35 -17.48 17.17
N ALA A 5 -30.19 -18.12 17.96
CA ALA A 5 -30.11 -18.07 19.41
C ALA A 5 -28.76 -18.67 19.86
N ARG A 6 -27.82 -17.79 20.23
CA ARG A 6 -26.53 -18.18 20.80
C ARG A 6 -26.73 -18.54 22.27
N LEU A 7 -26.51 -19.81 22.59
CA LEU A 7 -26.44 -20.30 23.97
C LEU A 7 -25.35 -19.54 24.75
N SER A 8 -25.61 -19.27 26.01
CA SER A 8 -24.68 -18.56 26.89
C SER A 8 -23.50 -19.43 27.30
N GLU A 9 -22.35 -18.81 27.58
CA GLU A 9 -21.14 -19.54 28.06
C GLU A 9 -21.41 -20.38 29.32
N ALA A 10 -22.34 -19.94 30.18
CA ALA A 10 -22.74 -20.67 31.38
C ALA A 10 -23.46 -21.99 31.06
N GLU A 11 -24.30 -22.01 30.04
CA GLU A 11 -24.98 -23.23 29.57
C GLU A 11 -23.99 -24.21 28.93
N VAL A 12 -23.00 -23.68 28.21
CA VAL A 12 -21.89 -24.46 27.65
C VAL A 12 -21.03 -25.07 28.76
N ALA A 13 -20.74 -24.30 29.82
CA ALA A 13 -19.97 -24.78 30.97
C ALA A 13 -20.70 -25.87 31.78
N GLY A 14 -22.02 -25.75 31.98
CA GLY A 14 -22.83 -26.74 32.68
C GLY A 14 -22.91 -28.10 31.96
N LEU A 15 -22.85 -28.11 30.63
CA LEU A 15 -22.84 -29.35 29.84
C LEU A 15 -21.51 -30.12 29.88
N MET A 16 -20.42 -29.43 30.27
CA MET A 16 -19.05 -29.95 30.32
C MET A 16 -18.66 -30.56 31.66
N THR A 17 -19.39 -30.26 32.75
CA THR A 17 -19.07 -30.72 34.12
C THR A 17 -19.62 -32.10 34.48
N ALA A 18 -20.47 -32.71 33.65
CA ALA A 18 -21.03 -34.04 33.92
C ALA A 18 -20.09 -35.22 33.57
N GLY A 19 -19.04 -35.39 34.39
CA GLY A 19 -18.72 -36.62 35.11
C GLY A 19 -18.46 -37.98 34.45
N ARG A 20 -18.59 -38.24 33.15
CA ARG A 20 -18.21 -39.55 32.56
C ARG A 20 -17.70 -39.47 31.13
N VAL A 21 -16.38 -39.30 30.98
CA VAL A 21 -15.72 -39.33 29.67
C VAL A 21 -14.57 -40.34 29.71
N LYS A 22 -14.70 -41.45 28.98
CA LYS A 22 -13.61 -42.44 28.80
C LYS A 22 -12.84 -42.07 27.53
N LYS A 23 -11.53 -41.84 27.64
CA LYS A 23 -10.64 -41.56 26.51
C LYS A 23 -10.60 -42.76 25.56
N PHE A 24 -10.93 -42.57 24.27
CA PHE A 24 -10.97 -43.66 23.29
C PHE A 24 -10.12 -43.45 22.03
N LEU A 25 -9.71 -42.21 21.72
CA LEU A 25 -8.87 -41.92 20.56
C LEU A 25 -7.42 -41.64 20.99
N LYS A 26 -6.49 -42.46 20.51
CA LYS A 26 -5.03 -42.20 20.61
C LYS A 26 -4.58 -41.05 19.71
N ALA A 27 -5.40 -40.64 18.74
CA ALA A 27 -5.09 -39.57 17.79
C ALA A 27 -5.61 -38.20 18.26
N LYS A 28 -4.78 -37.16 18.04
CA LYS A 28 -5.06 -35.76 18.35
C LYS A 28 -5.90 -35.11 17.23
N CYS A 29 -6.70 -34.10 17.58
CA CYS A 29 -7.44 -33.25 16.65
C CYS A 29 -6.47 -32.56 15.67
N GLY A 30 -6.82 -32.51 14.38
CA GLY A 30 -5.96 -31.93 13.34
C GLY A 30 -5.87 -30.40 13.32
N GLU A 31 -6.79 -29.69 13.97
CA GLU A 31 -6.77 -28.21 14.06
C GLU A 31 -6.11 -27.71 15.36
N CYS A 32 -6.53 -28.21 16.52
CA CYS A 32 -6.01 -27.75 17.82
C CYS A 32 -5.03 -28.71 18.51
N GLY A 33 -4.82 -29.92 17.99
CA GLY A 33 -3.93 -30.91 18.61
C GLY A 33 -4.46 -31.58 19.89
N ALA A 34 -5.68 -31.26 20.35
CA ALA A 34 -6.26 -31.84 21.56
C ALA A 34 -6.82 -33.26 21.36
N GLN A 35 -6.93 -34.07 22.43
CA GLN A 35 -7.51 -35.42 22.36
C GLN A 35 -9.04 -35.36 22.17
N GLY A 36 -9.57 -36.18 21.25
CA GLY A 36 -11.02 -36.30 21.02
C GLY A 36 -11.71 -37.19 22.05
N PHE A 37 -12.97 -36.89 22.37
CA PHE A 37 -13.76 -37.63 23.36
C PHE A 37 -15.10 -38.12 22.79
N LYS A 38 -15.63 -39.22 23.33
CA LYS A 38 -16.97 -39.76 23.00
C LYS A 38 -17.86 -39.69 24.24
N LYS A 39 -19.01 -39.01 24.14
CA LYS A 39 -20.01 -38.92 25.21
C LYS A 39 -21.07 -39.99 24.98
N TYR A 40 -21.38 -40.78 26.01
CA TYR A 40 -22.55 -41.66 26.03
C TYR A 40 -23.54 -41.09 27.04
N ASN A 41 -24.74 -40.73 26.60
CA ASN A 41 -25.83 -40.43 27.53
C ASN A 41 -26.75 -41.64 27.61
N LYS A 42 -26.97 -42.17 28.83
CA LYS A 42 -27.80 -43.37 29.06
C LYS A 42 -29.30 -43.07 29.11
N THR A 43 -29.70 -41.81 28.92
CA THR A 43 -31.11 -41.40 28.96
C THR A 43 -31.41 -40.37 27.87
N SER A 44 -32.57 -40.53 27.22
CA SER A 44 -33.27 -39.60 26.32
C SER A 44 -33.14 -39.82 24.78
N PRO A 45 -34.10 -39.31 23.98
CA PRO A 45 -35.06 -40.06 23.19
C PRO A 45 -34.56 -40.24 21.74
N VAL A 46 -35.32 -41.00 20.97
CA VAL A 46 -35.05 -41.55 19.62
C VAL A 46 -34.26 -40.65 18.64
N VAL A 47 -34.31 -39.32 18.74
CA VAL A 47 -33.56 -38.37 17.90
C VAL A 47 -32.04 -38.38 18.17
N LEU A 48 -31.59 -38.71 19.38
CA LEU A 48 -30.16 -38.74 19.73
C LEU A 48 -29.45 -40.04 19.33
N ARG A 49 -30.17 -41.12 18.98
CA ARG A 49 -29.54 -42.39 18.56
C ARG A 49 -28.71 -42.24 17.27
N ALA A 50 -29.10 -41.35 16.38
CA ALA A 50 -28.36 -41.07 15.14
C ALA A 50 -27.04 -40.31 15.37
N GLN A 51 -26.84 -39.70 16.54
CA GLN A 51 -25.62 -38.92 16.86
C GLN A 51 -24.63 -39.66 17.79
N ILE A 52 -24.90 -40.91 18.19
CA ILE A 52 -24.03 -41.71 19.09
C ILE A 52 -22.73 -42.18 18.39
N SER A 53 -22.60 -41.96 17.08
CA SER A 53 -21.39 -42.19 16.29
C SER A 53 -20.56 -40.93 16.03
N SER A 54 -20.98 -39.75 16.52
CA SER A 54 -20.28 -38.49 16.28
C SER A 54 -19.16 -38.26 17.29
N PHE A 55 -17.92 -38.03 16.83
CA PHE A 55 -16.79 -37.66 17.69
C PHE A 55 -16.73 -36.15 17.86
N TRP A 56 -16.29 -35.66 19.03
CA TRP A 56 -16.25 -34.22 19.31
C TRP A 56 -14.90 -33.79 19.87
N CYS A 57 -14.44 -32.63 19.39
CA CYS A 57 -13.29 -31.92 19.92
C CYS A 57 -13.71 -31.10 21.14
N LYS A 58 -13.06 -31.28 22.30
CA LYS A 58 -13.46 -30.60 23.55
C LYS A 58 -13.21 -29.09 23.53
N GLU A 59 -12.17 -28.63 22.85
CA GLU A 59 -11.80 -27.20 22.81
C GLU A 59 -12.46 -26.43 21.67
N CYS A 60 -12.72 -27.11 20.56
CA CYS A 60 -13.27 -26.49 19.36
C CYS A 60 -14.74 -26.87 19.09
N SER A 61 -15.34 -27.71 19.94
CA SER A 61 -16.75 -28.14 19.94
C SER A 61 -17.30 -28.66 18.60
N ARG A 62 -16.42 -29.03 17.65
CA ARG A 62 -16.80 -29.48 16.31
C ARG A 62 -17.09 -30.98 16.24
N LEU A 63 -18.11 -31.30 15.44
CA LEU A 63 -18.69 -32.63 15.24
C LEU A 63 -17.98 -33.33 14.07
N LEU A 64 -17.14 -34.31 14.39
CA LEU A 64 -16.41 -35.15 13.44
C LEU A 64 -17.34 -36.30 13.02
N CYS A 65 -18.03 -36.15 11.89
CA CYS A 65 -18.77 -37.25 11.25
C CYS A 65 -17.95 -37.88 10.11
N GLU A 66 -18.24 -39.13 9.76
CA GLU A 66 -17.54 -39.86 8.67
C GLU A 66 -17.57 -39.12 7.32
N LYS A 67 -18.63 -38.35 7.02
CA LYS A 67 -18.74 -37.56 5.79
C LYS A 67 -17.80 -36.34 5.76
N HIS A 68 -17.38 -35.81 6.90
CA HIS A 68 -16.42 -34.68 6.97
C HIS A 68 -14.97 -35.13 7.00
N ARG A 69 -14.70 -36.43 7.18
CA ARG A 69 -13.35 -37.00 7.19
C ARG A 69 -12.55 -36.63 5.92
N ASN A 70 -13.23 -36.61 4.76
CA ASN A 70 -12.58 -36.49 3.45
C ASN A 70 -12.39 -35.05 2.93
N LEU A 71 -12.79 -34.03 3.70
CA LEU A 71 -12.69 -32.62 3.29
C LEU A 71 -11.47 -31.90 3.89
N HIS A 72 -10.63 -32.59 4.65
CA HIS A 72 -9.50 -31.98 5.35
C HIS A 72 -8.15 -32.19 4.62
N LYS A 73 -7.28 -31.16 4.65
CA LYS A 73 -5.92 -31.15 4.06
C LYS A 73 -5.08 -32.41 4.39
N CYS A 74 -5.37 -33.06 5.51
CA CYS A 74 -4.81 -34.35 5.95
C CYS A 74 -4.95 -35.47 4.89
N GLU A 75 -6.13 -35.65 4.30
CA GLU A 75 -6.35 -36.75 3.35
C GLU A 75 -5.79 -36.46 1.96
N ARG A 76 -5.65 -35.19 1.56
CA ARG A 76 -4.90 -34.83 0.34
C ARG A 76 -3.42 -35.18 0.47
N VAL A 77 -2.83 -34.96 1.65
CA VAL A 77 -1.44 -35.32 1.94
C VAL A 77 -1.28 -36.84 2.03
N ASP A 78 -2.24 -37.54 2.63
CA ASP A 78 -2.21 -39.01 2.72
C ASP A 78 -2.48 -39.69 1.36
N ALA A 79 -3.37 -39.16 0.53
CA ALA A 79 -3.59 -39.63 -0.84
C ALA A 79 -2.36 -39.36 -1.72
N ALA A 80 -1.72 -38.19 -1.58
CA ALA A 80 -0.45 -37.91 -2.26
C ALA A 80 0.67 -38.85 -1.79
N ARG A 81 0.73 -39.18 -0.49
CA ARG A 81 1.67 -40.16 0.06
C ARG A 81 1.39 -41.59 -0.41
N GLN A 82 0.13 -42.00 -0.49
CA GLN A 82 -0.26 -43.32 -1.01
C GLN A 82 0.01 -43.43 -2.51
N ALA A 83 -0.21 -42.37 -3.28
CA ALA A 83 0.17 -42.29 -4.69
C ALA A 83 1.71 -42.33 -4.84
N ALA A 84 2.44 -41.63 -3.98
CA ALA A 84 3.91 -41.65 -3.98
C ALA A 84 4.52 -43.00 -3.59
N ARG A 85 3.86 -43.78 -2.74
CA ARG A 85 4.26 -45.17 -2.42
C ARG A 85 4.17 -46.12 -3.62
N ARG A 86 3.42 -45.76 -4.67
CA ARG A 86 3.28 -46.53 -5.92
C ARG A 86 4.19 -46.04 -7.04
N MET A 87 4.93 -44.95 -6.83
CA MET A 87 5.87 -44.39 -7.80
C MET A 87 7.25 -45.03 -7.65
N THR A 88 7.95 -45.20 -8.76
CA THR A 88 9.35 -45.67 -8.73
C THR A 88 10.27 -44.55 -8.22
N GLY A 89 11.45 -44.93 -7.70
CA GLY A 89 12.44 -43.96 -7.20
C GLY A 89 12.93 -42.97 -8.27
N GLU A 90 12.77 -43.28 -9.56
CA GLU A 90 13.09 -42.40 -10.68
C GLU A 90 11.96 -41.38 -10.94
N GLU A 91 10.70 -41.81 -10.88
CA GLU A 91 9.53 -40.92 -11.03
C GLU A 91 9.45 -39.86 -9.92
N ILE A 92 9.83 -40.23 -8.69
CA ILE A 92 9.88 -39.28 -7.56
C ILE A 92 10.97 -38.22 -7.80
N ARG A 93 12.15 -38.63 -8.29
CA ARG A 93 13.25 -37.70 -8.62
C ARG A 93 12.87 -36.76 -9.76
N GLU A 94 12.20 -37.28 -10.79
CA GLU A 94 11.79 -36.45 -11.92
C GLU A 94 10.70 -35.45 -11.53
N ARG A 95 9.73 -35.84 -10.71
CA ARG A 95 8.72 -34.90 -10.17
C ARG A 95 9.35 -33.83 -9.28
N ALA A 96 10.33 -34.19 -8.46
CA ALA A 96 11.07 -33.22 -7.65
C ALA A 96 11.85 -32.23 -8.54
N ARG A 97 12.49 -32.71 -9.61
CA ARG A 97 13.21 -31.86 -10.58
C ARG A 97 12.27 -30.87 -11.30
N ILE A 98 11.11 -31.34 -11.76
CA ILE A 98 10.11 -30.47 -12.42
C ILE A 98 9.51 -29.45 -11.44
N ALA A 99 9.22 -29.87 -10.20
CA ALA A 99 8.69 -28.98 -9.17
C ALA A 99 9.72 -27.91 -8.77
N GLU A 100 10.99 -28.28 -8.64
CA GLU A 100 12.09 -27.35 -8.36
C GLU A 100 12.28 -26.36 -9.51
N ALA A 101 12.29 -26.84 -10.76
CA ALA A 101 12.38 -25.98 -11.94
C ALA A 101 11.25 -24.95 -11.99
N ARG A 102 10.01 -25.35 -11.70
CA ARG A 102 8.86 -24.43 -11.61
C ARG A 102 8.98 -23.44 -10.46
N ARG A 103 9.51 -23.85 -9.31
CA ARG A 103 9.72 -22.94 -8.17
C ARG A 103 10.75 -21.88 -8.53
N VAL A 104 11.88 -22.28 -9.10
CA VAL A 104 12.93 -21.36 -9.54
C VAL A 104 12.40 -20.37 -10.59
N GLU A 105 11.61 -20.85 -11.58
CA GLU A 105 10.98 -19.99 -12.58
C GLU A 105 9.98 -18.98 -11.98
N GLN A 106 9.20 -19.39 -10.98
CA GLN A 106 8.30 -18.48 -10.27
C GLN A 106 9.06 -17.45 -9.43
N GLU A 107 10.10 -17.88 -8.72
CA GLU A 107 10.95 -17.00 -7.92
C GLU A 107 11.67 -15.97 -8.80
N THR A 108 12.16 -16.35 -9.99
CA THR A 108 12.78 -15.40 -10.93
C THR A 108 11.78 -14.39 -11.47
N LEU A 109 10.57 -14.83 -11.88
CA LEU A 109 9.51 -13.93 -12.35
C LEU A 109 9.07 -12.95 -11.25
N GLU A 110 8.92 -13.41 -10.01
CA GLU A 110 8.58 -12.54 -8.87
C GLU A 110 9.71 -11.56 -8.54
N ALA A 111 10.97 -12.03 -8.57
CA ALA A 111 12.13 -11.17 -8.38
C ALA A 111 12.23 -10.09 -9.46
N GLU A 112 11.99 -10.43 -10.72
CA GLU A 112 11.95 -9.47 -11.83
C GLU A 112 10.80 -8.47 -11.70
N ARG A 113 9.60 -8.93 -11.33
CA ARG A 113 8.45 -8.05 -11.09
C ARG A 113 8.77 -7.05 -9.98
N LYS A 114 9.31 -7.53 -8.85
CA LYS A 114 9.71 -6.69 -7.72
C LYS A 114 10.83 -5.72 -8.09
N ARG A 115 11.78 -6.13 -8.93
CA ARG A 115 12.84 -5.25 -9.45
C ARG A 115 12.23 -4.11 -10.28
N ARG A 116 11.33 -4.43 -11.22
CA ARG A 116 10.64 -3.43 -12.05
C ARG A 116 9.78 -2.47 -11.23
N GLU A 117 9.07 -2.97 -10.22
CA GLU A 117 8.29 -2.14 -9.29
C GLU A 117 9.19 -1.18 -8.50
N ASN A 118 10.32 -1.65 -7.99
CA ASN A 118 11.29 -0.83 -7.28
C ASN A 118 11.96 0.21 -8.18
N GLU A 119 12.36 -0.17 -9.40
CA GLU A 119 12.91 0.74 -10.41
C GLU A 119 11.90 1.83 -10.78
N ALA A 120 10.63 1.46 -11.00
CA ALA A 120 9.56 2.42 -11.28
C ALA A 120 9.33 3.38 -10.10
N LYS A 121 9.33 2.87 -8.85
CA LYS A 121 9.20 3.70 -7.65
C LYS A 121 10.38 4.66 -7.50
N ALA A 122 11.60 4.18 -7.70
CA ALA A 122 12.81 5.00 -7.64
C ALA A 122 12.82 6.09 -8.73
N ALA A 123 12.42 5.75 -9.96
CA ALA A 123 12.31 6.69 -11.06
C ALA A 123 11.27 7.79 -10.77
N ARG A 124 10.10 7.43 -10.23
CA ARG A 124 9.06 8.40 -9.80
C ARG A 124 9.58 9.34 -8.73
N HIS A 125 10.21 8.80 -7.69
CA HIS A 125 10.77 9.60 -6.61
C HIS A 125 11.89 10.54 -7.09
N TYR A 126 12.77 10.06 -7.98
CA TYR A 126 13.81 10.87 -8.61
C TYR A 126 13.21 12.05 -9.40
N LEU A 127 12.21 11.78 -10.24
CA LEU A 127 11.54 12.82 -11.03
C LEU A 127 10.85 13.83 -10.11
N TRP A 128 10.09 13.38 -9.11
CA TRP A 128 9.45 14.25 -8.13
C TRP A 128 10.46 15.19 -7.46
N LYS A 129 11.59 14.65 -6.97
CA LYS A 129 12.66 15.43 -6.35
C LYS A 129 13.27 16.44 -7.32
N SER A 130 13.57 16.02 -8.54
CA SER A 130 14.14 16.89 -9.58
C SER A 130 13.21 18.07 -9.90
N ARG A 131 11.92 17.79 -10.11
CA ARG A 131 10.92 18.81 -10.43
C ARG A 131 10.75 19.83 -9.31
N ARG A 132 10.71 19.40 -8.03
CA ARG A 132 10.62 20.31 -6.88
C ARG A 132 11.85 21.21 -6.75
N LYS A 133 13.06 20.64 -6.90
CA LYS A 133 14.31 21.41 -6.90
C LYS A 133 14.30 22.50 -7.97
N LEU A 134 13.80 22.18 -9.17
CA LEU A 134 13.72 23.16 -10.25
C LEU A 134 12.80 24.33 -9.90
N VAL A 135 11.59 24.06 -9.38
CA VAL A 135 10.66 25.12 -8.94
C VAL A 135 11.25 25.94 -7.80
N ALA A 136 11.88 25.29 -6.82
CA ALA A 136 12.53 25.97 -5.70
C ALA A 136 13.67 26.89 -6.17
N GLY A 137 14.49 26.43 -7.11
CA GLY A 137 15.55 27.23 -7.73
C GLY A 137 15.00 28.44 -8.49
N ARG A 138 13.97 28.25 -9.32
CA ARG A 138 13.27 29.34 -10.02
C ARG A 138 12.70 30.36 -9.03
N SER A 139 12.09 29.91 -7.94
CA SER A 139 11.58 30.78 -6.88
C SER A 139 12.68 31.61 -6.20
N THR A 140 13.86 31.03 -5.99
CA THR A 140 15.03 31.77 -5.49
C THR A 140 15.46 32.88 -6.46
N HIS A 141 15.47 32.63 -7.77
CA HIS A 141 15.83 33.66 -8.75
C HIS A 141 14.81 34.82 -8.76
N VAL A 142 13.51 34.52 -8.71
CA VAL A 142 12.46 35.55 -8.62
C VAL A 142 12.55 36.33 -7.32
N ALA A 143 12.78 35.66 -6.18
CA ALA A 143 12.99 36.32 -4.89
C ALA A 143 14.18 37.29 -4.94
N ASN A 144 15.35 36.82 -5.40
CA ASN A 144 16.56 37.64 -5.49
C ASN A 144 16.39 38.82 -6.47
N PHE A 145 15.63 38.64 -7.54
CA PHE A 145 15.28 39.73 -8.44
C PHE A 145 14.41 40.77 -7.73
N ALA A 146 13.29 40.34 -7.14
CA ALA A 146 12.36 41.24 -6.45
C ALA A 146 13.05 42.02 -5.31
N GLN A 147 13.93 41.36 -4.54
CA GLN A 147 14.72 42.02 -3.50
C GLN A 147 15.64 43.11 -4.07
N ARG A 148 16.39 42.80 -5.13
CA ARG A 148 17.31 43.78 -5.75
C ARG A 148 16.55 44.96 -6.35
N SER A 149 15.44 44.70 -7.04
CA SER A 149 14.59 45.74 -7.61
C SER A 149 13.95 46.59 -6.51
N ALA A 150 13.51 46.00 -5.40
CA ALA A 150 12.95 46.74 -4.26
C ALA A 150 13.96 47.68 -3.59
N LEU A 151 15.25 47.31 -3.56
CA LEU A 151 16.30 48.17 -3.02
C LEU A 151 16.60 49.38 -3.93
N GLN A 152 16.35 49.25 -5.24
CA GLN A 152 16.57 50.31 -6.22
C GLN A 152 15.32 51.18 -6.42
N ALA A 153 14.13 50.67 -6.10
CA ALA A 153 12.89 51.40 -6.21
C ALA A 153 12.75 52.51 -5.14
N PRO A 154 12.16 53.66 -5.48
CA PRO A 154 11.83 54.69 -4.50
C PRO A 154 10.83 54.15 -3.46
N PRO A 155 10.78 54.72 -2.24
CA PRO A 155 9.75 54.37 -1.26
C PRO A 155 8.35 54.57 -1.84
N GLY A 156 7.50 53.54 -1.75
CA GLY A 156 6.15 53.57 -2.30
C GLY A 156 5.59 52.18 -2.55
N ARG A 157 4.41 52.15 -3.18
CA ARG A 157 3.62 50.93 -3.41
C ARG A 157 4.39 49.84 -4.16
N ASP A 158 5.16 50.23 -5.16
CA ASP A 158 5.91 49.28 -6.00
C ASP A 158 7.02 48.59 -5.22
N ARG A 159 7.73 49.33 -4.36
CA ARG A 159 8.72 48.76 -3.44
C ARG A 159 8.07 47.79 -2.45
N GLU A 160 6.92 48.14 -1.89
CA GLU A 160 6.18 47.27 -0.95
C GLU A 160 5.75 45.97 -1.64
N ARG A 161 5.16 46.05 -2.84
CA ARG A 161 4.78 44.87 -3.64
C ARG A 161 5.97 43.97 -3.96
N LEU A 162 7.11 44.54 -4.35
CA LEU A 162 8.31 43.75 -4.61
C LEU A 162 8.82 43.03 -3.34
N LEU A 163 8.71 43.67 -2.16
CA LEU A 163 9.06 43.02 -0.89
C LEU A 163 8.08 41.90 -0.51
N GLU A 164 6.78 42.06 -0.82
CA GLU A 164 5.78 40.99 -0.65
C GLU A 164 6.07 39.80 -1.57
N ILE A 165 6.39 40.06 -2.84
CA ILE A 165 6.82 39.05 -3.80
C ILE A 165 8.06 38.31 -3.29
N TYR A 166 9.08 39.04 -2.83
CA TYR A 166 10.28 38.46 -2.22
C TYR A 166 9.93 37.52 -1.06
N ALA A 167 9.14 38.01 -0.09
CA ALA A 167 8.76 37.24 1.09
C ALA A 167 7.92 36.01 0.72
N SER A 168 7.05 36.11 -0.29
CA SER A 168 6.25 34.98 -0.76
C SER A 168 7.08 33.95 -1.52
N CYS A 169 8.02 34.38 -2.38
CA CYS A 169 8.89 33.46 -3.13
C CYS A 169 9.88 32.74 -2.20
N ASN A 170 10.34 33.38 -1.12
CA ASN A 170 11.12 32.69 -0.09
C ASN A 170 10.30 31.66 0.69
N ARG A 171 9.02 31.93 0.96
CA ARG A 171 8.16 30.90 1.56
C ARG A 171 7.99 29.69 0.66
N ILE A 172 7.84 29.92 -0.66
CA ILE A 172 7.77 28.84 -1.66
C ILE A 172 9.09 28.06 -1.70
N ASN A 173 10.24 28.73 -1.78
CA ASN A 173 11.52 28.02 -1.87
C ASN A 173 11.82 27.20 -0.61
N LEU A 174 11.61 27.74 0.59
CA LEU A 174 11.87 27.06 1.85
C LEU A 174 10.95 25.84 2.01
N HIS A 175 9.66 26.01 1.69
CA HIS A 175 8.72 24.89 1.71
C HIS A 175 9.16 23.77 0.77
N LEU A 176 9.48 24.09 -0.49
CA LEU A 176 9.86 23.09 -1.48
C LEU A 176 11.20 22.41 -1.18
N TRP A 177 12.19 23.14 -0.64
CA TRP A 177 13.46 22.54 -0.22
C TRP A 177 13.30 21.62 1.00
N ASN A 178 12.52 22.03 2.00
CA ASN A 178 12.24 21.19 3.17
C ASN A 178 11.51 19.90 2.76
N GLU A 179 10.54 19.99 1.86
CA GLU A 179 9.83 18.82 1.35
C GLU A 179 10.71 17.90 0.51
N VAL A 180 11.79 18.39 -0.11
CA VAL A 180 12.76 17.56 -0.84
C VAL A 180 13.60 16.69 0.11
N GLU A 181 13.88 17.19 1.31
CA GLU A 181 14.67 16.48 2.32
C GLU A 181 13.80 15.56 3.19
N ALA A 182 12.60 16.02 3.55
CA ALA A 182 11.63 15.31 4.37
C ALA A 182 10.22 15.49 3.79
N PRO A 183 9.79 14.65 2.83
CA PRO A 183 8.47 14.78 2.22
C PRO A 183 7.36 14.57 3.25
N THR A 184 6.48 15.56 3.38
CA THR A 184 5.26 15.44 4.18
C THR A 184 4.00 15.47 3.31
N THR A 185 4.13 15.98 2.08
CA THR A 185 3.05 16.00 1.08
C THR A 185 3.18 14.84 0.06
N PRO A 186 2.06 14.29 -0.43
CA PRO A 186 2.07 13.30 -1.51
C PRO A 186 2.84 13.80 -2.74
N GLU A 187 3.37 12.87 -3.56
CA GLU A 187 4.26 13.09 -4.72
C GLU A 187 3.74 14.02 -5.84
N ALA A 188 2.62 14.72 -5.65
CA ALA A 188 2.24 15.84 -6.50
C ALA A 188 3.22 17.00 -6.29
N ILE A 189 3.58 17.67 -7.38
CA ILE A 189 4.15 19.02 -7.28
C ILE A 189 3.03 19.90 -6.74
N ASP A 190 3.39 20.84 -5.89
CA ASP A 190 2.45 21.86 -5.48
C ASP A 190 2.18 22.79 -6.69
N ASP A 191 1.24 22.39 -7.55
CA ASP A 191 0.79 23.16 -8.71
C ASP A 191 0.34 24.56 -8.29
N GLN A 192 -0.13 24.70 -7.04
CA GLN A 192 -0.47 25.98 -6.45
C GLN A 192 0.77 26.83 -6.21
N ALA A 193 1.84 26.26 -5.64
CA ALA A 193 3.12 26.96 -5.47
C ALA A 193 3.71 27.38 -6.83
N TYR A 194 3.60 26.53 -7.85
CA TYR A 194 4.08 26.87 -9.18
C TYR A 194 3.27 27.99 -9.86
N SER A 195 1.94 27.88 -9.80
CA SER A 195 1.03 28.90 -10.34
C SER A 195 1.25 30.26 -9.64
N LYS A 196 1.46 30.22 -8.32
CA LYS A 196 1.78 31.42 -7.53
C LYS A 196 3.14 32.01 -7.91
N LEU A 197 4.15 31.18 -8.15
CA LEU A 197 5.45 31.64 -8.64
C LEU A 197 5.34 32.33 -10.00
N ARG A 198 4.55 31.77 -10.93
CA ARG A 198 4.31 32.40 -12.25
C ARG A 198 3.63 33.76 -12.13
N ALA A 199 2.62 33.87 -11.27
CA ALA A 199 1.94 35.14 -11.01
C ALA A 199 2.92 36.18 -10.44
N HIS A 200 3.74 35.78 -9.46
CA HIS A 200 4.77 36.65 -8.86
C HIS A 200 5.84 37.12 -9.85
N TYR A 201 6.26 36.25 -10.76
CA TYR A 201 7.17 36.64 -11.82
C TYR A 201 6.54 37.66 -12.76
N ALA A 202 5.30 37.42 -13.21
CA ALA A 202 4.59 38.35 -14.09
C ALA A 202 4.42 39.72 -13.43
N GLU A 203 3.98 39.74 -12.16
CA GLU A 203 3.81 40.98 -11.40
C GLU A 203 5.15 41.71 -11.18
N ALA A 204 6.22 40.99 -10.82
CA ALA A 204 7.54 41.60 -10.65
C ALA A 204 8.07 42.19 -11.98
N SER A 205 7.84 41.51 -13.10
CA SER A 205 8.20 42.02 -14.42
C SER A 205 7.36 43.21 -14.85
N GLU A 206 6.07 43.25 -14.51
CA GLU A 206 5.21 44.41 -14.76
C GLU A 206 5.67 45.64 -13.96
N ILE A 207 5.97 45.48 -12.67
CA ILE A 207 6.42 46.58 -11.80
C ILE A 207 7.75 47.16 -12.27
N THR A 208 8.68 46.30 -12.69
CA THR A 208 10.06 46.71 -13.00
C THR A 208 10.30 47.03 -14.46
N GLY A 209 9.42 46.58 -15.37
CA GLY A 209 9.66 46.58 -16.81
C GLY A 209 10.83 45.69 -17.25
N MET A 210 11.30 44.79 -16.38
CA MET A 210 12.48 43.95 -16.60
C MET A 210 12.15 42.46 -16.49
N VAL A 211 12.94 41.64 -17.15
CA VAL A 211 12.88 40.17 -17.03
C VAL A 211 13.99 39.67 -16.10
N VAL A 212 13.67 38.64 -15.30
CA VAL A 212 14.70 37.94 -14.52
C VAL A 212 15.63 37.23 -15.50
N THR A 213 16.93 37.40 -15.34
CA THR A 213 17.94 36.68 -16.12
C THR A 213 18.75 35.73 -15.25
N VAL A 214 19.06 34.55 -15.79
CA VAL A 214 19.92 33.53 -15.20
C VAL A 214 20.94 33.14 -16.27
N ASP A 215 22.23 33.26 -15.94
CA ASP A 215 23.35 32.96 -16.85
C ASP A 215 23.25 33.67 -18.22
N GLY A 216 22.72 34.89 -18.23
CA GLY A 216 22.57 35.72 -19.43
C GLY A 216 21.32 35.45 -20.26
N LEU A 217 20.48 34.49 -19.88
CA LEU A 217 19.21 34.18 -20.55
C LEU A 217 18.00 34.56 -19.68
N PRO A 218 16.84 34.91 -20.28
CA PRO A 218 15.61 35.08 -19.52
C PRO A 218 15.27 33.81 -18.73
N LEU A 219 14.83 33.99 -17.48
CA LEU A 219 14.35 32.90 -16.65
C LEU A 219 13.16 32.23 -17.33
N ASP A 220 13.35 31.00 -17.78
CA ASP A 220 12.27 30.22 -18.36
C ASP A 220 11.34 29.70 -17.26
N LEU A 221 10.06 30.05 -17.36
CA LEU A 221 8.96 29.53 -16.53
C LEU A 221 8.05 28.57 -17.30
N ASN A 222 8.54 27.99 -18.39
CA ASN A 222 7.92 26.82 -18.98
C ASN A 222 8.56 25.58 -18.34
N LEU A 223 7.71 24.62 -17.96
CA LEU A 223 8.13 23.35 -17.41
C LEU A 223 7.63 22.26 -18.34
N ASP A 224 8.54 21.42 -18.83
CA ASP A 224 8.24 20.39 -19.83
C ASP A 224 7.14 19.39 -19.42
N TRP A 225 6.85 19.31 -18.12
CA TRP A 225 5.83 18.42 -17.56
C TRP A 225 4.53 19.13 -17.13
N ILE A 226 4.44 20.45 -17.28
CA ILE A 226 3.20 21.20 -17.09
C ILE A 226 2.73 21.59 -18.48
N PRO A 227 1.52 21.18 -18.91
CA PRO A 227 1.00 21.58 -20.20
C PRO A 227 1.01 23.11 -20.26
N SER A 228 1.76 23.67 -21.22
CA SER A 228 1.68 25.10 -21.47
C SER A 228 0.24 25.41 -21.82
N ALA A 229 -0.39 26.36 -21.12
CA ALA A 229 -1.57 27.00 -21.66
C ALA A 229 -1.17 27.51 -23.05
N GLU A 230 -1.97 27.17 -24.06
CA GLU A 230 -1.70 27.51 -25.46
C GLU A 230 -1.30 28.98 -25.60
N PRO A 231 -0.42 29.32 -26.55
CA PRO A 231 -0.10 30.71 -26.83
C PRO A 231 -1.40 31.39 -27.24
N THR A 232 -1.91 32.29 -26.40
CA THR A 232 -2.97 33.23 -26.80
C THR A 232 -2.41 34.04 -27.95
N LEU A 233 -2.71 33.62 -29.17
CA LEU A 233 -2.47 34.40 -30.38
C LEU A 233 -3.14 35.75 -30.14
N ALA A 234 -2.32 36.77 -29.90
CA ALA A 234 -2.79 38.14 -29.91
C ALA A 234 -3.56 38.35 -31.22
N PRO A 235 -4.78 38.93 -31.20
CA PRO A 235 -5.46 39.26 -32.43
C PRO A 235 -4.56 40.24 -33.18
N GLY A 236 -4.10 39.82 -34.36
CA GLY A 236 -3.30 40.67 -35.24
C GLY A 236 -4.07 41.96 -35.55
N PRO A 237 -3.37 43.08 -35.79
CA PRO A 237 -4.03 44.34 -36.12
C PRO A 237 -4.84 44.16 -37.40
N ALA A 238 -6.13 44.46 -37.32
CA ALA A 238 -7.02 44.64 -38.46
C ALA A 238 -6.86 46.05 -39.04
#